data_AF-A0A9P8HTH8-F1
#
_entry.id   AF-A0A9P8HTH8-F1
#
_cell.length_a   1.000
_cell.length_b   1.000
_cell.length_c   1.000
_cell.angle_alpha   90.00
_cell.angle_beta   90.00
_cell.angle_gamma   90.00
#
_symmetry.space_group_name_H-M   'P 1'
#
loop_
_entity.id
_entity.type
_entity.pdbx_description
1 polymer ?
#
loop_
_entity_poly.entity_id
_entity_poly.type
_entity_poly.pdbx_seq_one_letter_code
_entity_poly.pdbx_strand_id
1 'polypeptide(L)'
;GGSNNFGIVTRFTLLTFPQGPLWGGLIITPLSTAPRHMLALEEFVKNSASDPYASVLNIYLHSPGMSFAINSLVYTKPQAYPPALKGFTDVGPQLRNTMRITTLSEIAVELAAGVPNGMR
;
A
#
# COMPACT_ATOMS: atom_id res chain seq x y z
N GLY A 1 17.40 -13.40 6.54
CA GLY A 1 16.87 -14.71 6.11
C GLY A 1 17.32 -15.86 6.98
N GLY A 2 17.33 -15.72 8.31
CA GLY A 2 17.69 -16.80 9.24
C GLY A 2 16.93 -16.74 10.57
N SER A 3 15.89 -15.91 10.64
CA SER A 3 15.13 -15.58 11.86
C SER A 3 16.07 -15.44 13.08
N ASN A 4 15.70 -16.04 14.21
CA ASN A 4 16.46 -16.01 15.47
C ASN A 4 17.47 -17.17 15.62
N ASN A 5 17.87 -17.82 14.53
CA ASN A 5 18.64 -19.08 14.62
C ASN A 5 20.15 -18.90 14.85
N PHE A 6 20.66 -17.66 14.85
CA PHE A 6 22.10 -17.38 14.81
C PHE A 6 22.59 -16.46 15.94
N GLY A 7 21.78 -16.30 16.98
CA GLY A 7 22.08 -15.48 18.16
C GLY A 7 21.30 -14.18 18.24
N ILE A 8 21.68 -13.32 19.18
CA ILE A 8 21.01 -12.05 19.46
C ILE A 8 21.64 -10.95 18.60
N VAL A 9 20.84 -10.33 17.73
CA VAL A 9 21.27 -9.15 16.97
C VAL A 9 21.15 -7.92 17.85
N THR A 10 22.27 -7.26 18.15
CA THR A 10 22.31 -6.04 18.98
C THR A 10 22.41 -4.75 18.16
N ARG A 11 22.70 -4.83 16.87
CA ARG A 11 22.85 -3.68 15.97
C ARG A 11 22.49 -4.04 14.53
N PHE A 12 21.77 -3.13 13.87
CA PHE A 12 21.62 -3.13 12.43
C PHE A 12 22.40 -1.95 11.82
N THR A 13 23.06 -2.20 10.69
CA THR A 13 23.59 -1.16 9.81
C THR A 13 22.87 -1.31 8.48
N LEU A 14 22.09 -0.31 8.08
CA LEU A 14 21.34 -0.31 6.83
C LEU A 14 21.91 0.72 5.86
N LEU A 15 22.04 0.35 4.59
CA LEU A 15 22.34 1.29 3.52
C LEU A 15 21.06 2.00 3.10
N THR A 16 21.14 3.30 2.88
CA THR A 16 20.03 4.16 2.49
C THR A 16 20.28 4.78 1.12
N PHE A 17 19.21 5.22 0.45
CA PHE A 17 19.27 5.99 -0.77
C PHE A 17 18.32 7.20 -0.67
N PRO A 18 18.59 8.30 -1.39
CA PRO A 18 17.67 9.43 -1.41
C PRO A 18 16.39 9.04 -2.17
N GLN A 19 15.25 9.15 -1.49
CA GLN A 19 13.92 9.03 -2.08
C GLN A 19 13.28 10.41 -2.11
N GLY A 20 13.01 10.93 -3.32
CA GLY A 20 12.25 12.17 -3.49
C GLY A 20 10.74 11.98 -3.29
N PRO A 21 9.94 13.02 -3.59
CA PRO A 21 8.48 12.91 -3.58
C PRO A 21 8.00 11.79 -4.51
N LEU A 22 6.93 11.13 -4.09
CA LEU A 22 6.31 9.99 -4.75
C LEU A 22 4.79 10.16 -4.71
N TRP A 23 4.04 9.46 -5.56
CA TRP A 23 2.58 9.50 -5.51
C TRP A 23 2.03 8.31 -4.74
N GLY A 24 1.26 8.54 -3.67
CA GLY A 24 0.71 7.44 -2.90
C GLY A 24 -0.30 7.87 -1.83
N GLY A 25 -0.87 6.88 -1.15
CA GLY A 25 -1.90 7.07 -0.15
C GLY A 25 -2.83 5.86 -0.05
N LEU A 26 -4.01 6.07 0.53
CA LEU A 26 -5.02 5.04 0.75
C LEU A 26 -6.29 5.32 -0.05
N ILE A 27 -6.89 4.26 -0.59
CA ILE A 27 -8.27 4.25 -1.10
C ILE A 27 -9.06 3.25 -0.26
N ILE A 28 -10.11 3.71 0.41
CA ILE A 28 -11.01 2.89 1.23
C ILE A 28 -12.34 2.75 0.49
N THR A 29 -12.78 1.51 0.30
CA THR A 29 -14.05 1.16 -0.36
C THR A 29 -14.83 0.16 0.50
N PRO A 30 -16.15 -0.01 0.27
CA PRO A 30 -16.91 -1.06 0.94
C PRO A 30 -16.34 -2.45 0.63
N LEU A 31 -16.45 -3.41 1.56
CA LEU A 31 -15.93 -4.77 1.36
C LEU A 31 -16.55 -5.47 0.12
N SER A 32 -17.76 -5.09 -0.29
CA SER A 32 -18.40 -5.59 -1.53
C SER A 32 -17.60 -5.33 -2.81
N THR A 33 -16.62 -4.43 -2.76
CA THR A 33 -15.71 -4.14 -3.87
C THR A 33 -14.50 -5.08 -3.95
N ALA A 34 -14.28 -5.92 -2.93
CA ALA A 34 -13.13 -6.82 -2.83
C ALA A 34 -12.88 -7.69 -4.09
N PRO A 35 -13.90 -8.30 -4.73
CA PRO A 35 -13.65 -9.09 -5.94
C PRO A 35 -13.01 -8.27 -7.08
N ARG A 36 -13.36 -6.99 -7.22
CA ARG A 36 -12.75 -6.10 -8.23
C ARG A 36 -11.30 -5.77 -7.91
N HIS A 37 -10.99 -5.54 -6.63
CA HIS A 37 -9.61 -5.33 -6.17
C HIS A 37 -8.75 -6.59 -6.35
N MET A 38 -9.29 -7.78 -6.12
CA MET A 38 -8.59 -9.04 -6.38
C MET A 38 -8.29 -9.25 -7.87
N LEU A 39 -9.22 -8.94 -8.76
CA LEU A 39 -8.99 -8.98 -10.21
C LEU A 39 -7.93 -7.96 -10.65
N ALA A 40 -7.98 -6.74 -10.09
CA ALA A 40 -6.96 -5.72 -10.33
C ALA A 40 -5.58 -6.16 -9.82
N LEU A 41 -5.51 -6.84 -8.68
CA LEU A 41 -4.28 -7.39 -8.13
C LEU A 41 -3.72 -8.52 -9.00
N GLU A 42 -4.56 -9.42 -9.49
CA GLU A 42 -4.13 -10.46 -10.42
C GLU A 42 -3.49 -9.86 -11.69
N GLU A 43 -4.15 -8.87 -12.29
CA GLU A 43 -3.65 -8.19 -13.49
C GLU A 43 -2.37 -7.39 -13.20
N PHE A 44 -2.32 -6.71 -12.05
CA PHE A 44 -1.12 -6.00 -11.60
C PHE A 44 0.07 -6.94 -11.44
N VAL A 45 -0.13 -8.11 -10.82
CA VAL A 45 0.94 -9.10 -10.60
C VAL A 45 1.46 -9.65 -11.93
N LYS A 46 0.57 -9.98 -12.88
CA LYS A 46 0.95 -10.44 -14.24
C LYS A 46 1.85 -9.45 -14.97
N ASN A 47 1.61 -8.15 -14.79
CA ASN A 47 2.32 -7.09 -15.47
C ASN A 47 3.38 -6.39 -14.60
N SER A 48 3.62 -6.85 -13.38
CA SER A 48 4.45 -6.15 -12.38
C SER A 48 5.87 -5.85 -12.85
N ALA A 49 6.46 -6.69 -13.68
CA ALA A 49 7.79 -6.49 -14.25
C ALA A 49 7.87 -5.30 -15.24
N SER A 50 6.74 -4.84 -15.80
CA SER A 50 6.70 -3.77 -16.80
C SER A 50 6.81 -2.37 -16.19
N ASP A 51 6.45 -2.20 -14.91
CA ASP A 51 6.54 -0.93 -14.20
C ASP A 51 7.11 -1.15 -12.79
N PRO A 52 8.44 -1.02 -12.61
CA PRO A 52 9.10 -1.26 -11.33
C PRO A 52 8.82 -0.17 -10.29
N TYR A 53 8.10 0.90 -10.64
CA TYR A 53 7.82 2.00 -9.74
C TYR A 53 6.52 1.82 -8.96
N ALA A 54 5.64 0.92 -9.40
CA ALA A 54 4.34 0.69 -8.80
C ALA A 54 4.38 -0.34 -7.66
N SER A 55 3.68 -0.05 -6.57
CA SER A 55 3.53 -0.92 -5.41
C SER A 55 2.08 -0.86 -4.91
N VAL A 56 1.55 -2.03 -4.58
CA VAL A 56 0.17 -2.23 -4.17
C VAL A 56 0.13 -3.08 -2.91
N LEU A 57 -0.65 -2.63 -1.93
CA LEU A 57 -1.03 -3.42 -0.77
C LEU A 57 -2.55 -3.43 -0.65
N ASN A 58 -3.14 -4.62 -0.73
CA ASN A 58 -4.57 -4.86 -0.53
C ASN A 58 -4.79 -5.33 0.91
N ILE A 59 -5.62 -4.60 1.66
CA ILE A 59 -5.97 -4.89 3.04
C ILE A 59 -7.49 -5.07 3.12
N TYR A 60 -7.92 -6.21 3.66
CA TYR A 60 -9.33 -6.47 3.93
C TYR A 60 -9.53 -6.45 5.45
N LEU A 61 -10.20 -5.41 5.93
CA LEU A 61 -10.47 -5.23 7.35
C LEU A 61 -11.89 -5.70 7.66
N HIS A 62 -12.02 -6.57 8.66
CA HIS A 62 -13.30 -7.03 9.18
C HIS A 62 -13.35 -6.84 10.70
N SER A 63 -14.42 -6.21 11.17
CA SER A 63 -14.73 -6.01 12.59
C SER A 63 -16.25 -6.00 12.80
N PRO A 64 -16.77 -6.27 14.01
CA PRO A 64 -18.21 -6.20 14.26
C PRO A 64 -18.79 -4.84 13.83
N GLY A 65 -19.76 -4.87 12.90
CA GLY A 65 -20.43 -3.68 12.38
C GLY A 65 -19.67 -2.89 11.30
N MET A 66 -18.45 -3.28 10.93
CA MET A 66 -17.64 -2.51 9.98
C MET A 66 -16.70 -3.40 9.15
N SER A 67 -16.75 -3.25 7.83
CA SER A 67 -15.96 -4.04 6.89
C SER A 67 -15.56 -3.24 5.65
N PHE A 68 -14.26 -3.19 5.36
CA PHE A 68 -13.71 -2.40 4.28
C PHE A 68 -12.68 -3.17 3.46
N ALA A 69 -12.57 -2.78 2.18
CA ALA A 69 -11.38 -3.02 1.39
C ALA A 69 -10.55 -1.72 1.36
N ILE A 70 -9.25 -1.83 1.64
CA ILE A 70 -8.31 -0.72 1.69
C ILE A 70 -7.18 -1.04 0.72
N ASN A 71 -6.91 -0.12 -0.19
CA ASN A 71 -5.75 -0.19 -1.07
C ASN A 71 -4.75 0.88 -0.65
N SER A 72 -3.56 0.46 -0.22
CA SER A 72 -2.41 1.35 -0.09
C SER A 72 -1.61 1.27 -1.38
N LEU A 73 -1.62 2.36 -2.14
CA LEU A 73 -0.99 2.44 -3.45
C LEU A 73 0.19 3.40 -3.38
N VAL A 74 1.31 3.00 -3.98
CA VAL A 74 2.53 3.82 -4.05
C VAL A 74 3.11 3.73 -5.46
N TYR A 75 3.44 4.88 -6.03
CA TYR A 75 4.23 5.03 -7.24
C TYR A 75 5.47 5.84 -6.89
N THR A 76 6.66 5.26 -7.03
CA THR A 76 7.91 5.85 -6.52
C THR A 76 8.43 7.05 -7.33
N LYS A 77 7.63 7.51 -8.31
CA LYS A 77 7.80 8.80 -9.01
C LYS A 77 6.67 9.78 -8.61
N PRO A 78 6.91 11.09 -8.67
CA PRO A 78 5.89 12.11 -8.41
C PRO A 78 4.92 12.27 -9.60
N GLN A 79 4.29 11.16 -10.03
CA GLN A 79 3.34 11.10 -11.13
C GLN A 79 2.00 10.57 -10.62
N ALA A 80 0.95 11.39 -10.72
CA ALA A 80 -0.38 10.99 -10.34
C ALA A 80 -1.02 10.06 -11.37
N TYR A 81 -1.82 9.09 -10.90
CA TYR A 81 -2.60 8.16 -11.73
C TYR A 81 -1.77 7.44 -12.82
N PRO A 82 -0.68 6.75 -12.47
CA PRO A 82 0.05 5.92 -13.42
C PRO A 82 -0.86 4.79 -13.93
N PRO A 83 -0.76 4.40 -15.21
CA PRO A 83 -1.61 3.35 -15.79
C PRO A 83 -1.58 2.03 -15.02
N ALA A 84 -0.42 1.67 -14.46
CA ALA A 84 -0.23 0.46 -13.67
C ALA A 84 -1.14 0.36 -12.44
N LEU A 85 -1.62 1.49 -11.91
CA LEU A 85 -2.47 1.55 -10.71
C LEU A 85 -3.94 1.84 -11.03
N LYS A 86 -4.29 2.01 -12.31
CA LYS A 86 -5.64 2.40 -12.76
C LYS A 86 -6.72 1.41 -12.30
N GLY A 87 -6.41 0.12 -12.32
CA GLY A 87 -7.32 -0.94 -11.90
C GLY A 87 -7.80 -0.81 -10.45
N PHE A 88 -7.05 -0.11 -9.60
CA PHE A 88 -7.43 0.15 -8.20
C PHE A 88 -8.09 1.52 -8.03
N THR A 89 -7.59 2.55 -8.73
CA THR A 89 -8.13 3.91 -8.61
C THR A 89 -9.53 4.06 -9.17
N ASP A 90 -9.93 3.19 -10.09
CA ASP A 90 -11.25 3.25 -10.74
C ASP A 90 -12.35 2.52 -9.95
N VAL A 91 -11.98 1.74 -8.93
CA VAL A 91 -12.94 0.96 -8.15
C VAL A 91 -13.74 1.88 -7.23
N GLY A 92 -14.99 2.15 -7.62
CA GLY A 92 -15.97 2.87 -6.81
C GLY A 92 -17.03 1.95 -6.16
N PRO A 93 -17.81 2.43 -5.17
CA PRO A 93 -17.69 3.76 -4.56
C PRO A 93 -16.51 3.85 -3.59
N GLN A 94 -15.80 4.98 -3.59
CA GLN A 94 -14.73 5.27 -2.63
C GLN A 94 -15.32 6.02 -1.42
N LEU A 95 -15.11 5.47 -0.23
CA LEU A 95 -15.50 6.07 1.04
C LEU A 95 -14.48 7.12 1.49
N ARG A 96 -13.20 6.89 1.17
CA ARG A 96 -12.09 7.80 1.45
C ARG A 96 -10.99 7.60 0.42
N ASN A 97 -10.35 8.70 0.01
CA ASN A 97 -9.19 8.69 -0.88
C ASN A 97 -8.20 9.76 -0.40
N THR A 98 -6.94 9.37 -0.20
CA THR A 98 -5.86 10.25 0.27
C THR A 98 -4.66 10.31 -0.66
N MET A 99 -4.82 9.80 -1.88
CA MET A 99 -3.78 9.73 -2.91
C MET A 99 -3.25 11.13 -3.25
N ARG A 100 -1.95 11.34 -3.07
CA ARG A 100 -1.29 12.62 -3.31
C ARG A 100 0.19 12.44 -3.60
N ILE A 101 0.84 13.46 -4.15
CA ILE A 101 2.30 13.52 -4.20
C ILE A 101 2.79 13.91 -2.80
N THR A 102 3.60 13.05 -2.18
CA THR A 102 4.14 13.25 -0.83
C THR A 102 5.42 12.41 -0.62
N THR A 103 5.94 12.37 0.60
CA THR A 103 7.09 11.56 1.01
C THR A 103 6.65 10.15 1.46
N LEU A 104 7.58 9.19 1.36
CA LEU A 104 7.36 7.83 1.88
C LEU A 104 7.02 7.83 3.38
N SER A 105 7.63 8.74 4.16
CA SER A 105 7.39 8.85 5.60
C SER A 105 5.95 9.21 5.94
N GLU A 106 5.33 10.12 5.20
CA GLU A 106 3.93 10.47 5.43
C GLU A 106 2.98 9.30 5.11
N ILE A 107 3.25 8.57 4.03
CA ILE A 107 2.44 7.40 3.65
C ILE A 107 2.61 6.28 4.68
N ALA A 108 3.82 6.05 5.18
CA ALA A 108 4.07 5.07 6.23
C ALA A 108 3.32 5.42 7.52
N VAL A 109 3.34 6.69 7.94
CA VAL A 109 2.57 7.16 9.10
C VAL A 109 1.06 6.99 8.88
N GLU A 110 0.56 7.34 7.69
CA GLU A 110 -0.85 7.20 7.33
C GLU A 110 -1.32 5.75 7.35
N LEU A 111 -0.55 4.83 6.73
CA LEU A 111 -0.83 3.40 6.74
C LEU A 111 -0.89 2.83 8.16
N ALA A 112 -0.01 3.33 9.03
CA ALA A 112 0.12 2.83 10.39
C ALA A 112 -0.95 3.37 11.36
N ALA A 113 -1.69 4.41 10.98
CA ALA A 113 -2.69 5.06 11.84
C ALA A 113 -3.88 4.15 12.21
N GLY A 114 -4.11 3.08 11.46
CA GLY A 114 -5.17 2.10 11.73
C GLY A 114 -4.78 0.99 12.72
N VAL A 115 -3.53 0.92 13.17
CA VAL A 115 -3.01 -0.14 14.04
C VAL A 115 -2.66 0.42 15.43
N PRO A 116 -3.30 -0.05 16.51
CA PRO A 116 -2.98 0.37 17.87
C PRO A 116 -1.50 0.14 18.23
N ASN A 117 -0.95 1.02 19.08
CA ASN A 117 0.41 0.87 19.58
C ASN A 117 0.59 -0.47 20.30
N GLY A 118 1.68 -1.18 20.03
CA GLY A 118 1.98 -2.48 20.63
C GLY A 118 1.40 -3.70 19.90
N MET A 119 0.66 -3.51 18.80
CA MET A 119 0.17 -4.60 17.93
C MET A 119 0.88 -4.65 16.57
N ARG A 120 2.13 -4.15 16.51
CA ARG A 120 2.98 -4.12 15.31
C ARG A 120 4.12 -5.10 15.43
#